data_AF-A0A0F7LNU2-F1
#
_entry.id   AF-A0A0F7LNU2-F1
#
_cell.length_a   1.000
_cell.length_b   1.000
_cell.length_c   1.000
_cell.angle_alpha   90.00
_cell.angle_beta   90.00
_cell.angle_gamma   90.00
#
_symmetry.space_group_name_H-M   'P 1'
#
loop_
_entity.id
_entity.type
_entity.pdbx_description
1 polymer ?
#
loop_
_entity_poly.entity_id
_entity_poly.type
_entity_poly.pdbx_seq_one_letter_code
_entity_poly.pdbx_strand_id
1 'polypeptide(L)'
;MANQKDLEEQREETRLIIEELLEDGSDPDALYAIEHHFSAEDFNLLEKAAVEAFKLGYEVTDAEELEIEDGSILMCCDVISECGLNAELIDAQVEQLVNLAQKMGVNYDGWGTYFEDPDEQDEDGEDDLPEQGETRLH
;
A
#
# COMPACT_ATOMS: atom_id res chain seq x y z
N MET A 1 2.38 12.53 20.49
CA MET A 1 3.70 11.87 20.60
C MET A 1 3.44 10.38 20.54
N ALA A 2 3.18 9.86 19.35
CA ALA A 2 3.05 8.44 19.04
C ALA A 2 4.42 7.89 18.57
N ASN A 3 5.50 8.30 19.24
CA ASN A 3 6.75 8.61 18.52
C ASN A 3 7.92 7.66 18.76
N GLN A 4 7.77 6.57 19.51
CA GLN A 4 8.90 5.62 19.62
C GLN A 4 8.45 4.24 20.05
N LYS A 5 7.54 4.18 21.03
CA LYS A 5 6.99 2.93 21.51
C LYS A 5 6.11 2.26 20.44
N ASP A 6 5.29 3.06 19.77
CA ASP A 6 4.47 2.61 18.64
C ASP A 6 5.33 2.15 17.44
N LEU A 7 6.53 2.74 17.25
CA LEU A 7 7.46 2.31 16.20
C LEU A 7 8.17 1.00 16.56
N GLU A 8 8.53 0.79 17.83
CA GLU A 8 9.07 -0.49 18.30
C GLU A 8 8.02 -1.60 18.20
N GLU A 9 6.78 -1.32 18.57
CA GLU A 9 5.65 -2.26 18.44
C GLU A 9 5.38 -2.57 16.95
N GLN A 10 5.28 -1.55 16.09
CA GLN A 10 5.17 -1.73 14.62
C GLN A 10 6.31 -2.55 14.03
N ARG A 11 7.55 -2.38 14.51
CA ARG A 11 8.72 -3.18 14.07
C ARG A 11 8.56 -4.65 14.42
N GLU A 12 8.09 -4.93 15.63
CA GLU A 12 7.83 -6.31 16.07
C GLU A 12 6.68 -6.93 15.28
N GLU A 13 5.57 -6.19 15.09
CA GLU A 13 4.44 -6.64 14.27
C GLU A 13 4.86 -6.88 12.82
N THR A 14 5.66 -5.99 12.24
CA THR A 14 6.15 -6.13 10.86
C THR A 14 6.94 -7.41 10.65
N ARG A 15 7.80 -7.76 11.61
CA ARG A 15 8.56 -9.01 11.54
C ARG A 15 7.67 -10.24 11.69
N LEU A 16 6.66 -10.17 12.57
CA LEU A 16 5.70 -11.25 12.75
C LEU A 16 4.87 -11.47 11.49
N ILE A 17 4.31 -10.42 10.90
CA ILE A 17 3.53 -10.49 9.65
C ILE A 17 4.38 -11.08 8.53
N ILE A 18 5.63 -10.63 8.40
CA ILE A 18 6.57 -11.16 7.39
C ILE A 18 6.85 -12.65 7.62
N GLU A 19 7.15 -13.03 8.86
CA GLU A 19 7.40 -14.43 9.22
C GLU A 19 6.17 -15.29 8.92
N GLU A 20 4.97 -14.84 9.28
CA GLU A 20 3.72 -15.54 9.01
C GLU A 20 3.45 -15.70 7.52
N LEU A 21 3.63 -14.64 6.70
CA LEU A 21 3.46 -14.72 5.24
C LEU A 21 4.44 -15.74 4.61
N LEU A 22 5.70 -15.71 5.02
CA LEU A 22 6.71 -16.66 4.53
C LEU A 22 6.46 -18.09 5.03
N GLU A 23 5.95 -18.26 6.26
CA GLU A 23 5.56 -19.56 6.80
C GLU A 23 4.32 -20.13 6.09
N ASP A 24 3.37 -19.28 5.68
CA ASP A 24 2.19 -19.68 4.91
C ASP A 24 2.55 -20.04 3.45
N GLY A 25 3.75 -19.66 3.02
CA GLY A 25 4.35 -20.07 1.75
C GLY A 25 4.45 -18.98 0.71
N SER A 26 4.30 -17.71 1.09
CA SER A 26 4.44 -16.58 0.16
C SER A 26 5.86 -16.51 -0.44
N ASP A 27 5.97 -16.02 -1.67
CA ASP A 27 7.24 -16.01 -2.39
C ASP A 27 8.21 -14.93 -1.81
N PRO A 28 9.36 -15.29 -1.22
CA PRO A 28 10.28 -14.32 -0.62
C PRO A 28 11.04 -13.46 -1.64
N ASP A 29 11.10 -13.88 -2.90
CA ASP A 29 11.80 -13.19 -3.99
C ASP A 29 10.84 -12.32 -4.82
N ALA A 30 9.54 -12.39 -4.57
CA ALA A 30 8.53 -11.52 -5.17
C ALA A 30 8.64 -10.06 -4.69
N LEU A 31 8.09 -9.16 -5.51
CA LEU A 31 7.95 -7.75 -5.16
C LEU A 31 6.58 -7.54 -4.54
N TYR A 32 6.56 -7.08 -3.29
CA TYR A 32 5.33 -6.83 -2.56
C TYR A 32 4.98 -5.35 -2.64
N ALA A 33 3.71 -5.09 -2.89
CA ALA A 33 3.13 -3.76 -2.77
C ALA A 33 2.82 -3.48 -1.30
N ILE A 34 3.65 -2.65 -0.68
CA ILE A 34 3.48 -2.17 0.69
C ILE A 34 2.57 -0.94 0.64
N GLU A 35 1.37 -1.05 1.21
CA GLU A 35 0.36 0.00 1.20
C GLU A 35 0.29 0.70 2.56
N HIS A 36 0.45 2.01 2.58
CA HIS A 36 0.42 2.84 3.77
C HIS A 36 -0.81 3.73 3.79
N HIS A 37 -1.64 3.59 4.81
CA HIS A 37 -2.89 4.33 4.93
C HIS A 37 -2.68 5.65 5.67
N PHE A 38 -3.09 6.75 5.03
CA PHE A 38 -3.13 8.07 5.61
C PHE A 38 -4.56 8.56 5.72
N SER A 39 -4.86 9.28 6.80
CA SER A 39 -6.15 9.92 7.02
C SER A 39 -5.98 11.36 7.45
N ALA A 40 -6.87 12.25 6.99
CA ALA A 40 -6.83 13.66 7.35
C ALA A 40 -8.23 14.28 7.38
N GLU A 41 -8.45 15.23 8.29
CA GLU A 41 -9.66 16.05 8.31
C GLU A 41 -9.68 17.08 7.16
N ASP A 42 -8.50 17.51 6.71
CA ASP A 42 -8.32 18.50 5.64
C ASP A 42 -7.73 17.86 4.39
N PHE A 43 -8.49 17.84 3.29
CA PHE A 43 -8.02 17.38 1.97
C PHE A 43 -6.73 18.09 1.53
N ASN A 44 -6.59 19.38 1.81
CA ASN A 44 -5.38 20.14 1.46
C ASN A 44 -4.12 19.65 2.20
N LEU A 45 -4.25 19.07 3.38
CA LEU A 45 -3.13 18.48 4.11
C LEU A 45 -2.80 17.10 3.53
N LEU A 46 -3.83 16.31 3.23
CA LEU A 46 -3.70 15.01 2.59
C LEU A 46 -3.03 15.12 1.22
N GLU A 47 -3.51 16.01 0.35
CA GLU A 47 -2.93 16.25 -0.98
C GLU A 47 -1.44 16.62 -0.88
N LYS A 48 -1.05 17.44 0.09
CA LYS A 48 0.36 17.79 0.31
C LYS A 48 1.19 16.59 0.75
N ALA A 49 0.65 15.76 1.65
CA ALA A 49 1.32 14.54 2.08
C ALA A 49 1.48 13.58 0.90
N ALA A 50 0.43 13.36 0.11
CA ALA A 50 0.45 12.52 -1.08
C ALA A 50 1.47 13.02 -2.12
N VAL A 51 1.50 14.33 -2.39
CA VAL A 51 2.49 14.92 -3.32
C VAL A 51 3.92 14.75 -2.82
N GLU A 52 4.16 14.85 -1.51
CA GLU A 52 5.50 14.68 -0.96
C GLU A 52 5.93 13.20 -0.92
N ALA A 53 5.01 12.28 -0.64
CA ALA A 53 5.24 10.85 -0.80
C ALA A 53 5.56 10.51 -2.27
N PHE A 54 4.80 11.06 -3.22
CA PHE A 54 5.07 10.91 -4.65
C PHE A 54 6.46 11.38 -5.06
N LYS A 55 6.93 12.50 -4.50
CA LYS A 55 8.30 13.00 -4.72
C LYS A 55 9.39 12.12 -4.12
N LEU A 56 9.08 11.38 -3.07
CA LEU A 56 9.99 10.43 -2.44
C LEU A 56 10.09 9.11 -3.23
N GLY A 57 9.23 8.92 -4.23
CA GLY A 57 9.21 7.74 -5.10
C GLY A 57 8.14 6.72 -4.74
N TYR A 58 7.19 7.07 -3.88
CA TYR A 58 6.02 6.24 -3.61
C TYR A 58 4.91 6.51 -4.61
N GLU A 59 4.06 5.54 -4.86
CA GLU A 59 2.80 5.75 -5.56
C GLU A 59 1.73 6.19 -4.57
N VAL A 60 0.78 7.02 -5.02
CA VAL A 60 -0.30 7.53 -4.17
C VAL A 60 -1.63 7.37 -4.87
N THR A 61 -2.62 6.83 -4.15
CA THR A 61 -3.98 6.66 -4.66
C THR A 61 -4.78 7.95 -4.52
N ASP A 62 -5.96 7.99 -5.16
CA ASP A 62 -6.87 9.13 -5.05
C ASP A 62 -7.44 9.20 -3.63
N ALA A 63 -7.80 10.41 -3.17
CA ALA A 63 -8.30 10.55 -1.81
C ALA A 63 -9.78 10.17 -1.75
N GLU A 64 -10.13 9.22 -0.88
CA GLU A 64 -11.50 8.79 -0.65
C GLU A 64 -12.11 9.40 0.61
N GLU A 65 -13.42 9.64 0.58
CA GLU A 65 -14.18 10.18 1.71
C GLU A 65 -14.65 9.03 2.62
N LEU A 66 -14.06 8.93 3.81
CA LEU A 66 -14.43 7.94 4.82
C LEU A 66 -15.27 8.59 5.93
N GLU A 67 -16.52 8.16 6.08
CA GLU A 67 -17.35 8.55 7.23
C GLU A 67 -16.94 7.72 8.46
N ILE A 68 -16.41 8.39 9.49
CA ILE A 68 -16.05 7.74 10.76
C ILE A 68 -17.27 7.60 11.68
N GLU A 69 -17.16 6.78 12.72
CA GLU A 69 -18.26 6.48 13.66
C GLU A 69 -18.87 7.72 14.35
N ASP A 70 -18.14 8.84 14.40
CA ASP A 70 -18.62 10.12 14.93
C ASP A 70 -19.52 10.89 13.94
N GLY A 71 -19.66 10.41 12.70
CA GLY A 71 -20.40 11.07 11.61
C GLY A 71 -19.61 12.19 10.92
N SER A 72 -18.31 12.28 11.18
CA SER A 72 -17.39 13.17 10.47
C SER A 72 -16.84 12.48 9.22
N ILE A 73 -16.58 13.24 8.16
CA ILE A 73 -15.96 12.73 6.94
C ILE A 73 -14.46 13.02 7.00
N LEU A 74 -13.65 11.98 7.02
CA LEU A 74 -12.20 12.05 6.85
C LEU A 74 -11.85 11.76 5.39
N MET A 75 -10.76 12.35 4.93
CA MET A 75 -10.15 11.99 3.65
C MET A 75 -9.08 10.95 3.92
N CYS A 76 -9.09 9.85 3.16
CA CYS A 76 -8.12 8.77 3.25
C CYS A 76 -7.38 8.63 1.93
N CYS A 77 -6.07 8.38 1.97
CA CYS A 77 -5.31 8.01 0.77
C CYS A 77 -4.28 6.94 1.11
N ASP A 78 -3.95 6.14 0.11
CA ASP A 78 -3.01 5.04 0.23
C ASP A 78 -1.72 5.41 -0.49
N VAL A 79 -0.60 5.11 0.16
CA VAL A 79 0.73 5.33 -0.37
C VAL A 79 1.38 3.97 -0.56
N ILE A 80 1.63 3.62 -1.81
CA ILE A 80 2.08 2.29 -2.21
C ILE A 80 3.57 2.32 -2.54
N SER A 81 4.28 1.27 -2.15
CA SER A 81 5.70 1.09 -2.39
C SER A 81 5.97 -0.34 -2.84
N GLU A 82 6.57 -0.52 -4.01
CA GLU A 82 7.00 -1.84 -4.46
C GLU A 82 8.38 -2.18 -3.87
N CYS A 83 8.44 -3.14 -2.95
CA CYS A 83 9.71 -3.64 -2.42
C CYS A 83 9.62 -5.11 -2.00
N GLY A 84 10.78 -5.77 -1.91
CA GLY A 84 10.83 -7.13 -1.36
C GLY A 84 10.43 -7.15 0.12
N LEU A 85 9.91 -8.30 0.56
CA LEU A 85 9.36 -8.53 1.90
C LEU A 85 10.46 -8.50 2.97
N ASN A 86 10.89 -7.29 3.35
CA ASN A 86 12.01 -7.04 4.24
C ASN A 86 11.64 -6.06 5.35
N ALA A 87 11.71 -6.54 6.60
CA ALA A 87 11.37 -5.76 7.78
C ALA A 87 12.15 -4.44 7.85
N GLU A 88 13.46 -4.45 7.55
CA GLU A 88 14.27 -3.23 7.63
C GLU A 88 13.85 -2.17 6.60
N LEU A 89 13.37 -2.60 5.42
CA LEU A 89 12.84 -1.69 4.40
C LEU A 89 11.50 -1.11 4.85
N ILE A 90 10.58 -1.96 5.30
CA ILE A 90 9.26 -1.52 5.75
C ILE A 90 9.39 -0.60 6.97
N ASP A 91 10.24 -0.95 7.93
CA ASP A 91 10.54 -0.11 9.10
C ASP A 91 11.03 1.28 8.71
N ALA A 92 11.91 1.37 7.70
CA ALA A 92 12.39 2.65 7.19
C ALA A 92 11.29 3.44 6.49
N GLN A 93 10.42 2.77 5.73
CA GLN A 93 9.28 3.40 5.06
C GLN A 93 8.29 3.95 6.08
N VAL A 94 7.88 3.14 7.07
CA VAL A 94 6.99 3.55 8.16
C VAL A 94 7.58 4.75 8.92
N GLU A 95 8.86 4.69 9.31
CA GLU A 95 9.49 5.81 10.02
C GLU A 95 9.50 7.10 9.18
N GLN A 96 9.79 6.99 7.88
CA GLN A 96 9.80 8.12 6.97
C GLN A 96 8.39 8.72 6.77
N LEU A 97 7.40 7.87 6.57
CA LEU A 97 6.00 8.24 6.34
C LEU A 97 5.31 8.78 7.59
N VAL A 98 5.60 8.21 8.77
CA VAL A 98 5.13 8.76 10.06
C VAL A 98 5.73 10.16 10.29
N ASN A 99 7.01 10.37 10.00
CA ASN A 99 7.61 11.70 10.09
C ASN A 99 7.00 12.69 9.08
N LEU A 100 6.71 12.23 7.86
CA LEU A 100 6.02 13.01 6.84
C LEU A 100 4.62 13.40 7.32
N ALA A 101 3.85 12.44 7.84
CA ALA A 101 2.50 12.63 8.35
C ALA A 101 2.47 13.73 9.41
N GLN A 102 3.34 13.61 10.42
CA GLN A 102 3.46 14.58 11.50
C GLN A 102 3.87 15.97 11.01
N LYS A 103 4.73 16.03 9.99
CA LYS A 103 5.19 17.28 9.39
C LYS A 103 4.10 17.99 8.59
N MET A 104 3.27 17.22 7.88
CA MET A 104 2.16 17.76 7.09
C MET A 104 0.90 18.01 7.92
N GLY A 105 0.78 17.38 9.09
CA GLY A 105 -0.41 17.45 9.94
C GLY A 105 -1.50 16.47 9.51
N VAL A 106 -1.12 15.35 8.89
CA VAL A 106 -2.03 14.23 8.59
C VAL A 106 -1.80 13.09 9.58
N ASN A 107 -2.77 12.18 9.67
CA ASN A 107 -2.70 11.02 10.52
C ASN A 107 -2.23 9.80 9.71
N TYR A 108 -1.37 9.00 10.32
CA TYR A 108 -0.91 7.74 9.75
C TYR A 108 -1.64 6.60 10.47
N ASP A 109 -2.39 5.80 9.73
CA ASP A 109 -3.27 4.77 10.30
C ASP A 109 -2.52 3.42 10.45
N GLY A 110 -1.71 3.07 9.46
CA GLY A 110 -0.95 1.84 9.46
C GLY A 110 -0.42 1.49 8.07
N TRP A 111 0.16 0.30 7.96
CA TRP A 111 0.57 -0.28 6.68
C TRP A 111 0.02 -1.70 6.53
N GLY A 112 -0.06 -2.16 5.29
CA GLY A 112 -0.45 -3.51 4.92
C GLY A 112 0.33 -3.99 3.69
N THR A 113 0.23 -5.28 3.41
CA THR A 113 0.78 -5.93 2.21
C THR A 113 -0.17 -7.03 1.77
N TYR A 114 -0.09 -7.42 0.51
CA TYR A 114 -0.79 -8.60 -0.02
C TYR A 114 0.05 -9.87 0.16
N PHE A 115 -0.62 -11.01 0.15
CA PHE A 115 0.02 -12.32 0.04
C PHE A 115 0.25 -12.62 -1.44
N GLU A 116 1.49 -12.92 -1.81
CA GLU A 116 1.84 -13.41 -3.15
C GLU A 116 1.79 -14.93 -3.12
N ASP A 117 0.82 -15.52 -3.81
CA ASP A 117 0.68 -16.96 -3.99
C ASP A 117 1.74 -17.45 -5.01
N PRO A 118 2.73 -18.28 -4.64
CA PRO A 118 3.73 -18.79 -5.60
C PRO A 118 3.13 -19.78 -6.62
N ASP A 119 1.91 -20.27 -6.35
CA ASP A 119 1.13 -21.15 -7.23
C ASP A 119 0.15 -20.38 -8.13
N GLU A 120 0.04 -19.05 -7.99
CA GLU A 120 -0.67 -18.19 -8.93
C GLU A 120 0.18 -18.11 -10.22
N GLN A 121 0.16 -19.19 -11.00
CA GLN A 121 0.47 -19.14 -12.41
C GLN A 121 -0.41 -18.02 -12.98
N ASP A 122 0.21 -17.00 -13.58
CA ASP A 122 -0.46 -16.04 -14.46
C ASP A 122 -1.37 -16.82 -15.43
N GLU A 123 -2.62 -17.05 -15.06
CA GLU A 123 -3.67 -17.51 -15.95
C GLU A 123 -4.17 -16.29 -16.75
N ASP A 124 -3.23 -15.56 -17.37
CA ASP A 124 -3.47 -14.83 -18.62
C ASP A 124 -3.79 -15.87 -19.71
N GLY A 125 -4.92 -16.56 -19.51
CA GLY A 125 -5.57 -17.38 -20.50
C GLY A 125 -5.96 -16.46 -21.64
N GLU A 126 -5.20 -16.57 -22.73
CA GLU A 126 -5.57 -16.27 -24.11
C GLU A 126 -7.06 -15.90 -24.24
N ASP A 127 -7.39 -14.62 -24.24
CA ASP A 127 -8.64 -14.14 -24.86
C ASP A 127 -8.43 -14.26 -26.38
N ASP A 128 -8.53 -15.51 -26.87
CA ASP A 128 -8.65 -15.85 -28.28
C ASP A 128 -9.98 -15.27 -28.77
N LEU A 129 -9.97 -13.98 -29.06
CA LEU A 129 -11.06 -13.27 -29.73
C LEU A 129 -11.30 -13.96 -31.09
N PRO A 130 -12.46 -14.60 -31.34
CA PRO A 130 -12.73 -15.13 -32.66
C PRO A 130 -12.89 -13.95 -33.64
N GLU A 131 -11.92 -13.80 -34.54
CA GLU A 131 -11.95 -12.85 -35.65
C GLU A 131 -13.22 -13.07 -36.49
N GLN A 132 -14.23 -12.24 -36.26
CA GLN A 132 -15.39 -12.16 -37.13
C GLN A 132 -15.01 -11.43 -38.42
N GLY A 133 -14.72 -12.24 -39.44
CA GLY A 133 -15.23 -11.99 -40.79
C GLY A 133 -14.23 -11.48 -41.82
N GLU A 134 -13.82 -12.40 -42.71
CA GLU A 134 -13.52 -12.05 -44.09
C GLU A 134 -14.20 -13.02 -45.07
N THR A 135 -15.18 -12.46 -45.79
CA THR A 135 -15.68 -12.83 -47.12
C THR A 135 -14.88 -13.88 -47.91
N ARG A 136 -15.58 -14.91 -48.40
CA ARG A 136 -15.21 -15.53 -49.69
C ARG A 136 -16.43 -15.91 -50.51
N LEU A 137 -16.65 -15.12 -51.56
CA LEU A 137 -17.42 -15.52 -52.74
C LEU A 137 -16.88 -16.83 -53.31
N HIS A 138 -17.76 -17.80 -53.53
CA HIS A 138 -17.82 -18.56 -54.78
C HIS A 138 -19.21 -19.15 -55.01
#